data_AF-A0AA40NDT1-F1
#
_entry.id   AF-A0AA40NDT1-F1
#
_cell.length_a   1.000
_cell.length_b   1.000
_cell.length_c   1.000
_cell.angle_alpha   90.00
_cell.angle_beta   90.00
_cell.angle_gamma   90.00
#
_symmetry.space_group_name_H-M   'P 1'
#
loop_
_entity.id
_entity.type
_entity.pdbx_description
1 polymer ?
#
loop_
_entity_poly.entity_id
_entity_poly.type
_entity_poly.pdbx_seq_one_letter_code
_entity_poly.pdbx_strand_id
1 'polypeptide(L)'
;GVHAVTRYIVNEVQDVYRLQGVKINDKHIEVIVRQMLRKATIESAGSSDFLEGEQVEYSRVKIANRELEANGKVGATFSRDLLGITKASLATESFISA
;
A
#
# COMPACT_ATOMS: atom_id res chain seq x y z
N GLY A 1 -12.96 1.07 -0.83
CA GLY A 1 -11.94 0.63 0.16
C GLY A 1 -10.96 -0.35 -0.47
N VAL A 2 -9.81 -0.60 0.18
CA VAL A 2 -8.67 -1.35 -0.40
C VAL A 2 -9.07 -2.75 -0.93
N HIS A 3 -9.91 -3.50 -0.21
CA HIS A 3 -10.36 -4.83 -0.65
C HIS A 3 -11.15 -4.82 -1.97
N ALA A 4 -11.90 -3.76 -2.24
CA ALA A 4 -12.64 -3.63 -3.50
C ALA A 4 -11.67 -3.41 -4.68
N VAL A 5 -10.65 -2.57 -4.49
CA VAL A 5 -9.60 -2.33 -5.48
C VAL A 5 -8.81 -3.61 -5.76
N THR A 6 -8.38 -4.33 -4.72
CA THR A 6 -7.66 -5.59 -4.91
C THR A 6 -8.49 -6.61 -5.67
N ARG A 7 -9.76 -6.79 -5.30
CA ARG A 7 -10.66 -7.73 -5.99
C ARG A 7 -10.87 -7.36 -7.45
N TYR A 8 -11.08 -6.08 -7.73
CA TYR A 8 -11.22 -5.58 -9.10
C TYR A 8 -9.99 -5.92 -9.93
N ILE A 9 -8.78 -5.54 -9.47
CA ILE A 9 -7.55 -5.78 -10.22
C ILE A 9 -7.29 -7.28 -10.41
N VAL A 10 -7.51 -8.09 -9.38
CA VAL A 10 -7.32 -9.55 -9.48
C VAL A 10 -8.25 -10.14 -10.53
N ASN A 11 -9.54 -9.78 -10.52
CA ASN A 11 -10.51 -10.29 -11.50
C ASN A 11 -10.15 -9.90 -12.93
N GLU A 12 -9.86 -8.61 -13.17
CA GLU A 12 -9.51 -8.11 -14.51
C GLU A 12 -8.26 -8.80 -15.08
N VAL A 13 -7.21 -8.97 -14.27
CA VAL A 13 -6.00 -9.68 -14.69
C VAL A 13 -6.29 -11.16 -14.93
N GLN A 14 -7.06 -11.78 -14.04
CA GLN A 14 -7.39 -13.20 -14.12
C GLN A 14 -8.21 -13.53 -15.37
N ASP A 15 -9.13 -12.66 -15.76
CA ASP A 15 -9.96 -12.86 -16.95
C ASP A 15 -9.14 -12.81 -18.25
N VAL A 16 -8.10 -11.98 -18.31
CA VAL A 16 -7.15 -11.97 -19.44
C VAL A 16 -6.35 -13.28 -19.51
N TYR A 17 -5.83 -13.78 -18.37
CA TYR A 17 -5.09 -15.06 -18.35
C TYR A 17 -5.99 -16.25 -18.70
N ARG A 18 -7.23 -16.25 -18.19
CA ARG A 18 -8.24 -17.27 -18.54
C ARG A 18 -8.56 -17.26 -20.02
N LEU A 19 -8.72 -16.07 -20.63
CA LEU A 19 -8.97 -15.93 -22.06
C LEU A 19 -7.86 -16.56 -22.92
N GLN A 20 -6.61 -16.53 -22.42
CA GLN A 20 -5.45 -17.14 -23.09
C GLN A 20 -5.25 -18.62 -22.71
N GLY A 21 -6.13 -19.21 -21.90
CA GLY A 21 -6.02 -20.60 -21.45
C GLY A 21 -4.91 -20.84 -20.41
N VAL A 22 -4.33 -19.77 -19.85
CA VAL A 22 -3.24 -19.85 -18.87
C VAL A 22 -3.84 -19.87 -17.45
N LYS A 23 -3.45 -20.87 -16.66
CA LYS A 23 -3.85 -20.96 -15.25
C LYS A 23 -2.83 -20.25 -14.36
N ILE A 24 -3.26 -19.25 -13.61
CA ILE A 24 -2.47 -18.58 -12.59
C ILE A 24 -3.26 -18.52 -11.28
N ASN A 25 -2.55 -18.66 -10.16
CA ASN A 25 -3.14 -18.57 -8.83
C ASN A 25 -3.29 -17.09 -8.42
N ASP A 26 -4.48 -16.70 -7.99
CA ASP A 26 -4.83 -15.35 -7.56
C ASP A 26 -3.83 -14.80 -6.52
N LYS A 27 -3.26 -15.66 -5.66
CA LYS A 27 -2.24 -15.27 -4.67
C LYS A 27 -1.05 -14.51 -5.28
N HIS A 28 -0.64 -14.85 -6.51
CA HIS A 28 0.46 -14.14 -7.17
C HIS A 28 0.07 -12.70 -7.51
N ILE A 29 -1.14 -12.52 -8.05
CA ILE A 29 -1.67 -11.19 -8.41
C ILE A 29 -1.90 -10.37 -7.13
N GLU A 30 -2.46 -10.97 -6.08
CA GLU A 30 -2.67 -10.32 -4.78
C GLU A 30 -1.36 -9.81 -4.17
N VAL A 31 -0.28 -10.59 -4.25
CA VAL A 31 1.04 -10.18 -3.76
C VAL A 31 1.57 -8.97 -4.53
N ILE A 32 1.36 -8.91 -5.85
CA ILE A 32 1.74 -7.75 -6.68
C ILE A 32 0.91 -6.52 -6.31
N VAL A 33 -0.42 -6.66 -6.20
CA VAL A 33 -1.31 -5.56 -5.80
C VAL A 33 -0.96 -5.04 -4.40
N ARG A 34 -0.55 -5.94 -3.49
CA ARG A 34 -0.04 -5.55 -2.18
C ARG A 34 1.21 -4.67 -2.27
N GLN A 35 2.11 -4.93 -3.22
CA GLN A 35 3.28 -4.05 -3.46
C GLN A 35 2.87 -2.69 -4.01
N MET A 36 1.89 -2.64 -4.92
CA MET A 36 1.35 -1.39 -5.48
C MET A 36 0.71 -0.49 -4.42
N LEU A 37 0.18 -1.10 -3.34
CA LEU A 37 -0.43 -0.42 -2.21
C LEU A 37 0.55 -0.26 -1.04
N ARG A 38 1.86 -0.07 -1.21
CA ARG A 38 2.78 0.04 -0.05
C ARG A 38 2.85 1.42 0.58
N LYS A 39 2.44 2.45 -0.15
CA LYS A 39 2.51 3.83 0.33
C LYS A 39 1.19 4.32 0.91
N ALA A 40 1.29 5.34 1.74
CA ALA A 40 0.17 6.09 2.25
C ALA A 40 0.57 7.57 2.32
N THR A 41 -0.38 8.44 1.99
CA THR A 41 -0.22 9.89 2.15
C THR A 41 -0.86 10.32 3.46
N ILE A 42 -0.14 11.07 4.29
CA ILE A 42 -0.63 11.55 5.57
C ILE A 42 -1.66 12.67 5.34
N GLU A 43 -2.85 12.50 5.91
CA GLU A 43 -3.92 13.50 5.87
C GLU A 43 -3.84 14.42 7.09
N SER A 44 -3.55 13.87 8.27
CA SER A 44 -3.26 14.63 9.48
C SER A 44 -2.21 13.93 10.32
N ALA A 45 -1.24 14.70 10.81
CA ALA A 45 -0.11 14.17 11.58
C ALA A 45 -0.51 13.70 12.99
N GLY A 46 -1.62 14.20 13.55
CA GLY A 46 -1.98 13.90 14.94
C GLY A 46 -0.86 14.26 15.92
N SER A 47 -0.48 13.32 16.79
CA SER A 47 0.69 13.44 17.69
C SER A 47 1.94 12.71 17.17
N SER A 48 1.96 12.34 15.90
CA SER A 48 3.13 11.72 15.25
C SER A 48 4.11 12.76 14.74
N ASP A 49 5.31 12.32 14.39
CA ASP A 49 6.35 13.16 13.76
C ASP A 49 6.22 13.25 12.23
N PHE A 50 5.13 12.74 11.65
CA PHE A 50 4.91 12.83 10.20
C PHE A 50 4.49 14.24 9.79
N LEU A 51 4.75 14.59 8.52
CA LEU A 51 4.26 15.83 7.93
C LEU A 51 2.95 15.58 7.16
N GLU A 52 2.00 16.53 7.23
CA GLU A 52 0.79 16.47 6.40
C GLU A 52 1.15 16.56 4.92
N GLY A 53 0.55 15.69 4.11
CA GLY A 53 0.90 15.53 2.70
C GLY A 53 2.17 14.71 2.43
N GLU A 54 2.88 14.25 3.46
CA GLU A 54 4.03 13.36 3.30
C GLU A 54 3.58 11.98 2.81
N GLN A 55 4.28 11.45 1.80
CA GLN A 55 4.09 10.06 1.36
C GLN A 55 5.10 9.16 2.07
N VAL A 56 4.58 8.22 2.86
CA VAL A 56 5.36 7.33 3.71
C VAL A 56 4.97 5.87 3.49
N GLU A 57 5.79 4.94 3.98
CA GLU A 57 5.40 3.54 4.00
C GLU A 57 4.24 3.30 4.96
N TYR A 58 3.20 2.60 4.48
CA TYR A 58 2.06 2.24 5.31
C TYR A 58 2.42 1.35 6.51
N SER A 59 3.45 0.52 6.36
CA SER A 59 4.03 -0.27 7.46
C SER A 59 4.50 0.65 8.60
N ARG A 60 5.24 1.72 8.26
CA ARG A 60 5.77 2.71 9.20
C ARG A 60 4.65 3.49 9.89
N VAL A 61 3.65 3.95 9.15
CA VAL A 61 2.49 4.64 9.75
C VAL A 61 1.75 3.75 10.73
N LYS A 62 1.54 2.47 10.38
CA LYS A 62 0.88 1.53 11.30
C LYS A 62 1.68 1.27 12.58
N ILE A 63 3.01 1.22 12.50
CA ILE A 63 3.86 1.03 13.68
C ILE A 63 3.78 2.28 14.56
N ALA A 64 4.00 3.46 13.98
CA ALA A 64 3.93 4.74 14.70
C ALA A 64 2.57 4.96 15.36
N ASN A 65 1.47 4.71 14.65
CA ASN A 65 0.13 4.85 15.22
C ASN A 65 -0.12 3.88 16.37
N ARG A 66 0.36 2.63 16.27
CA ARG A 66 0.24 1.65 17.36
C ARG A 66 0.96 2.11 18.62
N GLU A 67 2.15 2.71 18.46
CA GLU A 67 2.92 3.25 19.58
C GLU A 67 2.23 4.48 20.20
N LEU A 68 1.67 5.38 19.39
CA LEU A 68 0.92 6.54 19.87
C LEU A 68 -0.35 6.13 20.62
N GLU A 69 -1.11 5.18 20.07
CA GLU A 69 -2.30 4.62 20.71
C GLU A 69 -1.96 3.96 22.06
N ALA A 70 -0.86 3.22 22.14
CA ALA A 70 -0.40 2.60 23.39
C ALA A 70 -0.05 3.64 24.47
N ASN A 71 0.34 4.84 24.06
CA ASN A 71 0.63 5.98 24.95
C ASN A 71 -0.59 6.89 25.17
N GLY A 72 -1.78 6.52 24.69
CA GLY A 72 -3.01 7.31 24.81
C GLY A 72 -3.01 8.60 23.96
N LYS A 73 -2.14 8.69 22.96
CA LYS A 73 -2.05 9.83 22.04
C LYS A 73 -2.86 9.58 20.76
N VAL A 74 -3.16 10.66 20.04
CA VAL A 74 -3.87 10.58 18.76
C VAL A 74 -2.90 10.20 17.65
N GLY A 75 -3.15 9.07 16.98
CA GLY A 75 -2.37 8.63 15.81
C GLY A 75 -2.60 9.51 14.58
N ALA A 76 -1.73 9.38 13.58
CA ALA A 76 -1.87 10.07 12.30
C ALA A 76 -2.99 9.45 11.45
N THR A 77 -3.74 10.29 10.73
CA THR A 77 -4.68 9.83 9.69
C THR A 77 -3.98 9.82 8.34
N PHE A 78 -4.37 8.87 7.49
CA PHE A 78 -3.70 8.66 6.20
C PHE A 78 -4.65 8.07 5.17
N SER A 79 -4.36 8.36 3.90
CA SER A 79 -4.99 7.73 2.75
C SER A 79 -4.04 6.71 2.10
N ARG A 80 -4.59 5.60 1.61
CA ARG A 80 -3.81 4.51 1.00
C ARG A 80 -3.59 4.81 -0.47
N ASP A 81 -2.33 4.87 -0.89
CA ASP A 81 -1.97 5.16 -2.27
C ASP A 81 -1.90 3.88 -3.10
N LEU A 82 -2.49 3.90 -4.30
CA LEU A 82 -2.28 2.89 -5.33
C LEU A 82 -1.29 3.41 -6.35
N LEU A 83 -0.09 2.83 -6.38
CA LEU A 83 0.96 3.19 -7.32
C LEU A 83 1.11 2.12 -8.41
N GLY A 84 1.44 2.53 -9.63
CA GLY A 84 1.87 1.59 -10.67
C GLY A 84 3.14 0.85 -10.27
N ILE A 85 3.36 -0.35 -10.82
CA ILE A 85 4.48 -1.23 -10.43
C ILE A 85 5.86 -0.55 -10.51
N THR A 86 6.11 0.23 -11.57
CA THR A 86 7.38 0.96 -11.75
C THR A 86 7.56 2.06 -10.72
N LYS A 87 6.49 2.82 -10.41
CA LYS A 87 6.56 3.86 -9.39
C LYS A 87 6.70 3.26 -7.99
N ALA A 88 6.04 2.13 -7.74
CA ALA A 88 6.15 1.40 -6.48
C ALA A 88 7.57 0.82 -6.27
N SER A 89 8.24 0.36 -7.33
CA SER A 89 9.61 -0.16 -7.23
C SER A 89 10.64 0.95 -6.97
N LEU A 90 10.51 2.09 -7.64
CA LEU A 90 11.39 3.26 -7.45
C LEU A 90 11.20 3.92 -6.07
N ALA A 91 10.00 3.82 -5.50
CA ALA A 91 9.67 4.39 -4.19
C ALA A 91 10.11 3.50 -3.01
N THR A 92 11.06 2.59 -3.21
CA THR A 92 11.64 1.74 -2.15
C THR A 92 12.64 2.53 -1.29
N GLU A 93 12.85 2.10 -0.04
CA GLU A 93 13.79 2.75 0.88
C GLU A 93 15.25 2.31 0.68
N SER A 94 15.48 1.20 -0.03
CA SER A 94 16.83 0.67 -0.27
C SER A 94 17.46 1.26 -1.53
N PHE A 95 18.51 2.07 -1.34
CA PHE A 95 19.25 2.76 -2.40
C PHE A 95 19.89 1.83 -3.44
N ILE A 96 20.30 0.62 -3.06
CA ILE A 96 20.96 -0.33 -3.97
C ILE A 96 19.96 -0.97 -4.94
N SER A 97 18.67 -0.95 -4.60
CA SER A 97 17.60 -1.65 -5.30
C SER A 97 16.57 -0.72 -5.95
N ALA A 98 16.80 0.60 -5.90
CA ALA A 98 15.98 1.61 -6.56
C ALA A 98 16.47 1.86 -7.99
#